data_AF-A0A021X847-F1
#
_entry.id   AF-A0A021X847-F1
#
_cell.length_a   1.000
_cell.length_b   1.000
_cell.length_c   1.000
_cell.angle_alpha   90.00
_cell.angle_beta   90.00
_cell.angle_gamma   90.00
#
_symmetry.space_group_name_H-M   'P 1'
#
loop_
_entity.id
_entity.type
_entity.pdbx_description
1 polymer ?
#
loop_
_entity_poly.entity_id
_entity_poly.type
_entity_poly.pdbx_seq_one_letter_code
_entity_poly.pdbx_strand_id
1 'polypeptide(L)'
;MAVTKTPAFTQTGRTINAVATAAKTTYNDSTGAVKLADAGANGSLLKALSAAPRATVTATMLQLYRSSDNGTTMQLIDTALMAAHTVAVTTAIPKTTFSAIAETSPVRLAPGDSLWIGAAVALAAGIVFSGQVEDF
;
A
#
# COMPACT_ATOMS: atom_id res chain seq x y z
N MET A 1 -28.78 -6.74 -24.87
CA MET A 1 -28.28 -7.83 -23.99
C MET A 1 -28.72 -7.52 -22.58
N ALA A 2 -29.43 -8.43 -21.90
CA ALA A 2 -29.81 -8.22 -20.51
C ALA A 2 -28.53 -8.20 -19.67
N VAL A 3 -28.26 -7.07 -19.01
CA VAL A 3 -27.13 -6.94 -18.09
C VAL A 3 -27.64 -7.47 -16.74
N THR A 4 -27.45 -8.75 -16.48
CA THR A 4 -27.71 -9.32 -15.15
C THR A 4 -26.73 -8.67 -14.19
N LYS A 5 -27.19 -7.67 -13.44
CA LYS A 5 -26.41 -7.04 -12.38
C LYS A 5 -26.45 -7.94 -11.16
N THR A 6 -25.55 -8.91 -11.10
CA THR A 6 -25.30 -9.65 -9.86
C THR A 6 -24.81 -8.64 -8.83
N PRO A 7 -25.50 -8.45 -7.70
CA PRO A 7 -25.03 -7.58 -6.64
C PRO A 7 -23.70 -8.12 -6.09
N ALA A 8 -22.64 -7.33 -6.22
CA ALA A 8 -21.34 -7.66 -5.65
C ALA A 8 -21.34 -7.29 -4.17
N PHE A 9 -21.71 -8.26 -3.32
CA PHE A 9 -21.54 -8.15 -1.88
C PHE A 9 -20.07 -8.39 -1.54
N THR A 10 -19.60 -7.87 -0.42
CA THR A 10 -18.22 -8.12 0.01
C THR A 10 -18.07 -9.59 0.38
N GLN A 11 -17.19 -10.30 -0.32
CA GLN A 11 -17.13 -11.77 -0.21
C GLN A 11 -16.05 -12.23 0.76
N THR A 12 -14.93 -11.50 0.85
CA THR A 12 -13.80 -11.90 1.70
C THR A 12 -12.93 -10.70 2.05
N GLY A 13 -12.69 -10.50 3.35
CA GLY A 13 -11.64 -9.63 3.85
C GLY A 13 -10.30 -10.37 3.89
N ARG A 14 -9.22 -9.73 3.46
CA ARG A 14 -7.85 -10.27 3.50
C ARG A 14 -6.86 -9.24 4.02
N THR A 15 -5.80 -9.75 4.66
CA THR A 15 -4.64 -8.95 5.05
C THR A 15 -3.60 -9.02 3.95
N ILE A 16 -3.01 -7.88 3.63
CA ILE A 16 -1.99 -7.72 2.59
C ILE A 16 -0.71 -7.18 3.21
N ASN A 17 0.43 -7.70 2.77
CA ASN A 17 1.73 -7.31 3.30
C ASN A 17 2.77 -7.26 2.18
N ALA A 18 3.64 -6.25 2.22
CA ALA A 18 4.78 -6.15 1.32
C ALA A 18 5.94 -5.44 2.01
N VAL A 19 7.16 -5.66 1.53
CA VAL A 19 8.38 -5.09 2.10
C VAL A 19 9.10 -4.26 1.04
N ALA A 20 9.22 -2.95 1.26
CA ALA A 20 10.00 -2.06 0.41
C ALA A 20 11.42 -1.91 0.95
N THR A 21 12.43 -2.19 0.12
CA THR A 21 13.86 -2.08 0.48
C THR A 21 14.60 -1.03 -0.35
N ALA A 22 14.14 -0.78 -1.58
CA ALA A 22 14.71 0.21 -2.48
C ALA A 22 14.10 1.60 -2.28
N ALA A 23 14.84 2.64 -2.66
CA ALA A 23 14.32 3.99 -2.73
C ALA A 23 13.47 4.16 -3.99
N LYS A 24 12.28 4.74 -3.83
CA LYS A 24 11.39 5.13 -4.92
C LYS A 24 11.52 6.64 -5.17
N THR A 25 12.36 6.99 -6.14
CA THR A 25 12.67 8.39 -6.49
C THR A 25 11.92 8.89 -7.72
N THR A 26 11.45 7.98 -8.58
CA THR A 26 10.54 8.28 -9.71
C THR A 26 9.09 8.01 -9.30
N TYR A 27 8.12 8.64 -9.96
CA TYR A 27 6.70 8.57 -9.55
C TYR A 27 5.76 7.95 -10.60
N ASN A 28 6.24 7.77 -11.83
CA ASN A 28 5.44 7.36 -12.99
C ASN A 28 5.68 5.91 -13.42
N ASP A 29 6.59 5.19 -12.77
CA ASP A 29 6.98 3.82 -13.10
C ASP A 29 7.05 2.93 -11.84
N SER A 30 7.31 1.63 -12.00
CA SER A 30 7.45 0.65 -10.89
C SER A 30 8.86 0.51 -10.32
N THR A 31 9.87 1.19 -10.87
CA THR A 31 11.27 1.10 -10.41
C THR A 31 11.38 1.51 -8.95
N GLY A 32 11.83 0.59 -8.09
CA GLY A 32 11.95 0.83 -6.65
C GLY A 32 10.64 0.77 -5.87
N ALA A 33 9.50 0.55 -6.54
CA ALA A 33 8.23 0.25 -5.89
C ALA A 33 8.03 -1.27 -5.77
N VAL A 34 7.28 -1.69 -4.77
CA VAL A 34 6.95 -3.10 -4.52
C VAL A 34 5.45 -3.28 -4.62
N LYS A 35 5.02 -4.32 -5.33
CA LYS A 35 3.61 -4.66 -5.44
C LYS A 35 3.06 -5.12 -4.10
N LEU A 36 1.97 -4.52 -3.66
CA LEU A 36 1.32 -4.80 -2.40
C LEU A 36 0.16 -5.79 -2.56
N ALA A 37 -0.69 -5.58 -3.57
CA ALA A 37 -1.84 -6.44 -3.85
C ALA A 37 -2.41 -6.21 -5.25
N ASP A 38 -3.09 -7.22 -5.80
CA ASP A 38 -3.99 -7.10 -6.94
C ASP A 38 -5.43 -6.98 -6.48
N ALA A 39 -6.22 -6.14 -7.14
CA ALA A 39 -7.67 -6.10 -6.92
C ALA A 39 -8.33 -7.45 -7.28
N GLY A 40 -9.41 -7.78 -6.58
CA GLY A 40 -10.24 -8.94 -6.88
C GLY A 40 -10.92 -8.83 -8.25
N ALA A 41 -11.52 -9.93 -8.70
CA ALA A 41 -12.16 -10.00 -10.02
C ALA A 41 -13.30 -8.98 -10.21
N ASN A 42 -13.97 -8.57 -9.14
CA ASN A 42 -14.99 -7.51 -9.18
C ASN A 42 -14.54 -6.19 -8.52
N GLY A 43 -13.24 -6.05 -8.25
CA GLY A 43 -12.65 -4.91 -7.55
C GLY A 43 -12.47 -5.16 -6.05
N SER A 44 -11.88 -4.17 -5.38
CA SER A 44 -11.58 -4.25 -3.95
C SER A 44 -11.65 -2.89 -3.25
N LEU A 45 -11.80 -2.90 -1.92
CA LEU A 45 -11.64 -1.74 -1.05
C LEU A 45 -10.40 -1.90 -0.18
N LEU A 46 -9.50 -0.92 -0.19
CA LEU A 46 -8.47 -0.79 0.83
C LEU A 46 -9.02 0.07 1.98
N LYS A 47 -9.14 -0.53 3.17
CA LYS A 47 -9.78 0.09 4.34
C LYS A 47 -8.79 0.64 5.35
N ALA A 48 -7.59 0.05 5.41
CA ALA A 48 -6.52 0.50 6.28
C ALA A 48 -5.17 0.16 5.66
N LEU A 49 -4.20 1.06 5.81
CA LEU A 49 -2.81 0.82 5.43
C LEU A 49 -1.88 1.42 6.46
N SER A 50 -0.81 0.70 6.75
CA SER A 50 0.17 1.10 7.73
C SER A 50 1.54 0.53 7.41
N ALA A 51 2.58 1.15 7.95
CA ALA A 51 3.95 0.75 7.74
C ALA A 51 4.74 0.72 9.06
N ALA A 52 5.71 -0.19 9.14
CA ALA A 52 6.65 -0.29 10.25
C ALA A 52 8.06 -0.57 9.72
N PRO A 53 9.10 0.16 10.17
CA PRO A 53 10.48 -0.09 9.77
C PRO A 53 11.03 -1.36 10.46
N ARG A 54 11.89 -2.12 9.76
CA ARG A 54 12.58 -3.30 10.33
C ARG A 54 14.02 -3.01 10.80
N ALA A 55 14.47 -1.76 10.66
CA ALA A 55 15.77 -1.28 11.12
C ALA A 55 15.70 0.23 11.39
N THR A 56 16.78 0.78 11.94
CA THR A 56 16.93 2.23 12.11
C THR A 56 16.69 2.95 10.79
N VAL A 57 15.79 3.91 10.82
CA VAL A 57 15.33 4.64 9.64
C VAL A 57 15.46 6.13 9.89
N THR A 58 15.89 6.87 8.87
CA THR A 58 15.80 8.33 8.85
C THR A 58 14.37 8.75 8.50
N ALA A 59 14.04 10.03 8.66
CA ALA A 59 12.72 10.50 8.25
C ALA A 59 12.53 10.21 6.74
N THR A 60 11.49 9.46 6.40
CA THR A 60 11.27 8.98 5.04
C THR A 60 9.81 9.11 4.67
N MET A 61 9.56 9.51 3.43
CA MET A 61 8.22 9.55 2.88
C MET A 61 7.84 8.16 2.38
N LEU A 62 6.71 7.67 2.86
CA LEU A 62 6.04 6.47 2.37
C LEU A 62 5.08 6.88 1.26
N GLN A 63 5.03 6.09 0.19
CA GLN A 63 4.22 6.37 -0.98
C GLN A 63 3.31 5.18 -1.27
N LEU A 64 2.04 5.47 -1.57
CA LEU A 64 1.07 4.50 -2.06
C LEU A 64 0.68 4.85 -3.49
N TYR A 65 0.75 3.86 -4.36
CA TYR A 65 0.41 3.98 -5.76
C TYR A 65 -0.68 2.99 -6.17
N ARG A 66 -1.44 3.38 -7.19
CA ARG A 66 -2.31 2.50 -7.97
C ARG A 66 -1.81 2.43 -9.40
N SER A 67 -1.92 1.26 -10.00
CA SER A 67 -1.63 1.03 -11.41
C SER A 67 -2.69 0.11 -12.01
N SER A 68 -3.27 0.56 -13.12
CA SER A 68 -4.24 -0.19 -13.93
C SER A 68 -3.57 -1.09 -14.98
N ASP A 69 -2.24 -1.07 -15.06
CA ASP A 69 -1.43 -1.76 -16.06
C ASP A 69 -0.24 -2.50 -15.42
N ASN A 70 -0.45 -2.98 -14.19
CA ASN A 70 0.42 -3.87 -13.45
C ASN A 70 1.90 -3.42 -13.37
N GLY A 71 2.17 -2.13 -13.16
CA GLY A 71 3.55 -1.67 -12.99
C GLY A 71 4.01 -0.62 -13.99
N THR A 72 3.30 -0.45 -15.10
CA THR A 72 3.82 0.32 -16.25
C THR A 72 3.61 1.82 -16.03
N THR A 73 2.41 2.21 -15.60
CA THR A 73 2.09 3.57 -15.16
C THR A 73 1.62 3.53 -13.72
N MET A 74 2.19 4.42 -12.91
CA MET A 74 1.86 4.57 -11.50
C MET A 74 1.14 5.90 -11.25
N GLN A 75 0.05 5.84 -10.50
CA GLN A 75 -0.65 7.00 -9.98
C GLN A 75 -0.43 7.05 -8.48
N LEU A 76 0.20 8.12 -7.99
CA LEU A 76 0.33 8.37 -6.56
C LEU A 76 -1.05 8.67 -5.97
N ILE A 77 -1.48 7.86 -5.01
CA ILE A 77 -2.76 8.01 -4.33
C ILE A 77 -2.59 8.81 -3.04
N ASP A 78 -1.62 8.41 -2.23
CA ASP A 78 -1.41 8.96 -0.90
C ASP A 78 0.06 8.84 -0.46
N THR A 79 0.45 9.68 0.48
CA THR A 79 1.78 9.69 1.08
C THR A 79 1.70 9.91 2.58
N ALA A 80 2.60 9.31 3.34
CA ALA A 80 2.72 9.52 4.77
C ALA A 80 4.19 9.72 5.18
N LEU A 81 4.45 10.61 6.13
CA LEU A 81 5.79 10.81 6.66
C LEU A 81 6.06 9.83 7.81
N MET A 82 7.01 8.92 7.62
CA MET A 82 7.58 8.12 8.69
C MET A 82 8.70 8.92 9.37
N ALA A 83 8.52 9.22 10.66
CA ALA A 83 9.54 9.92 11.44
C ALA A 83 10.81 9.07 11.60
N ALA A 84 11.95 9.74 11.78
CA ALA A 84 13.21 9.06 12.08
C ALA A 84 13.08 8.26 13.37
N HIS A 85 13.52 7.00 13.34
CA HIS A 85 13.46 6.13 14.51
C HIS A 85 14.68 5.22 14.56
N THR A 86 15.34 5.20 15.72
CA THR A 86 16.42 4.25 16.01
C THR A 86 15.83 3.01 16.63
N VAL A 87 15.99 1.86 15.96
CA VAL A 87 15.47 0.59 16.46
C VAL A 87 16.41 0.07 17.54
N ALA A 88 15.90 -0.05 18.76
CA ALA A 88 16.58 -0.67 19.88
C ALA A 88 15.75 -1.85 20.43
N VAL A 89 16.42 -2.83 21.04
CA VAL A 89 15.78 -4.06 21.56
C VAL A 89 14.75 -3.77 22.65
N THR A 90 14.84 -2.60 23.28
CA THR A 90 13.97 -2.17 24.39
C THR A 90 12.90 -1.16 23.98
N THR A 91 12.81 -0.78 22.70
CA THR A 91 11.86 0.22 22.21
C THR A 91 10.82 -0.39 21.29
N ALA A 92 9.56 0.01 21.46
CA ALA A 92 8.50 -0.32 20.52
C ALA A 92 8.75 0.38 19.18
N ILE A 93 8.59 -0.36 18.08
CA ILE A 93 8.71 0.19 16.73
C ILE A 93 7.44 1.00 16.43
N PRO A 94 7.54 2.30 16.14
CA PRO A 94 6.38 3.11 15.82
C PRO A 94 5.80 2.69 14.48
N LYS A 95 4.47 2.61 14.43
CA LYS A 95 3.70 2.30 13.23
C LYS A 95 3.19 3.59 12.60
N THR A 96 3.50 3.81 11.33
CA THR A 96 3.00 4.95 10.56
C THR A 96 1.74 4.54 9.80
N THR A 97 0.65 5.27 10.00
CA THR A 97 -0.64 5.02 9.32
C THR A 97 -0.87 6.02 8.21
N PHE A 98 -1.52 5.57 7.12
CA PHE A 98 -1.99 6.46 6.06
C PHE A 98 -3.33 7.06 6.47
N SER A 99 -3.34 8.34 6.82
CA SER A 99 -4.51 9.00 7.42
C SER A 99 -5.65 9.27 6.44
N ALA A 100 -5.38 9.32 5.13
CA ALA A 100 -6.43 9.48 4.11
C ALA A 100 -7.22 8.19 3.87
N ILE A 101 -6.75 7.04 4.39
CA ILE A 101 -7.33 5.72 4.17
C ILE A 101 -7.94 5.23 5.48
N ALA A 102 -9.26 5.16 5.50
CA ALA A 102 -10.02 4.69 6.65
C ALA A 102 -11.20 3.84 6.20
N GLU A 103 -11.83 3.11 7.13
CA GLU A 103 -13.02 2.31 6.81
C GLU A 103 -14.19 3.17 6.33
N THR A 104 -14.26 4.43 6.79
CA THR A 104 -15.26 5.42 6.39
C THR A 104 -14.94 6.11 5.06
N SER A 105 -13.68 6.08 4.62
CA SER A 105 -13.19 6.63 3.35
C SER A 105 -12.22 5.66 2.67
N PRO A 106 -12.69 4.47 2.25
CA PRO A 106 -11.81 3.44 1.69
C PRO A 106 -11.37 3.81 0.28
N VAL A 107 -10.16 3.39 -0.09
CA VAL A 107 -9.70 3.53 -1.48
C VAL A 107 -10.33 2.43 -2.33
N ARG A 108 -11.02 2.82 -3.39
CA ARG A 108 -11.64 1.91 -4.35
C ARG A 108 -10.66 1.51 -5.44
N LEU A 109 -10.59 0.21 -5.71
CA LEU A 109 -9.82 -0.39 -6.78
C LEU A 109 -10.77 -1.05 -7.77
N ALA A 110 -10.61 -0.72 -9.04
CA ALA A 110 -11.33 -1.36 -10.12
C ALA A 110 -10.77 -2.78 -10.36
N PRO A 111 -11.55 -3.68 -10.98
CA PRO A 111 -11.01 -4.96 -11.47
C PRO A 111 -9.75 -4.75 -12.31
N GLY A 112 -8.69 -5.49 -12.01
CA GLY A 112 -7.40 -5.39 -12.72
C GLY A 112 -6.47 -4.28 -12.22
N ASP A 113 -6.92 -3.42 -11.30
CA ASP A 113 -6.00 -2.49 -10.62
C ASP A 113 -5.06 -3.24 -9.67
N SER A 114 -3.88 -2.68 -9.49
CA SER A 114 -2.85 -3.16 -8.57
C SER A 114 -2.39 -2.03 -7.65
N LEU A 115 -2.13 -2.37 -6.39
CA LEU A 115 -1.56 -1.47 -5.40
C LEU A 115 -0.05 -1.68 -5.29
N TRP A 116 0.68 -0.58 -5.19
CA TRP A 116 2.13 -0.57 -5.09
C TRP A 116 2.56 0.37 -3.97
N ILE A 117 3.64 0.02 -3.31
CA ILE A 117 4.22 0.78 -2.20
C ILE A 117 5.63 1.23 -2.55
N GLY A 118 6.02 2.38 -2.02
CA GLY A 118 7.37 2.93 -2.15
C GLY A 118 7.81 3.62 -0.86
N ALA A 119 9.11 3.80 -0.73
CA ALA A 119 9.71 4.62 0.30
C ALA A 119 10.78 5.53 -0.35
N ALA A 120 10.85 6.79 0.05
CA ALA A 120 11.79 7.75 -0.54
C ALA A 120 13.26 7.44 -0.22
N VAL A 121 13.52 6.67 0.84
CA VAL A 121 14.86 6.27 1.30
C VAL A 121 14.98 4.76 1.27
N ALA A 122 16.11 4.26 0.75
CA ALA A 122 16.41 2.83 0.76
C ALA A 122 16.72 2.34 2.17
N LEU A 123 16.14 1.21 2.55
CA LEU A 123 16.41 0.55 3.82
C LEU A 123 16.65 -0.92 3.55
N ALA A 124 17.89 -1.39 3.71
CA ALA A 124 18.27 -2.76 3.36
C ALA A 124 17.45 -3.83 4.11
N ALA A 125 17.11 -3.57 5.39
CA ALA A 125 16.24 -4.45 6.19
C ALA A 125 14.74 -4.36 5.81
N GLY A 126 14.38 -3.28 5.11
CA GLY A 126 13.05 -3.03 4.57
C GLY A 126 12.07 -2.35 5.52
N ILE A 127 11.06 -1.74 4.92
CA ILE A 127 9.88 -1.19 5.60
C ILE A 127 8.70 -2.12 5.25
N VAL A 128 8.05 -2.68 6.26
CA VAL A 128 6.88 -3.55 6.07
C VAL A 128 5.66 -2.68 5.97
N PHE A 129 4.90 -2.84 4.90
CA PHE A 129 3.56 -2.31 4.77
C PHE A 129 2.57 -3.42 5.05
N SER A 130 1.52 -3.10 5.78
CA SER A 130 0.45 -4.01 6.15
C SER A 130 -0.88 -3.29 6.02
N GLY A 131 -1.83 -3.89 5.32
CA GLY A 131 -3.13 -3.32 5.07
C GLY A 131 -4.26 -4.34 5.12
N GLN A 132 -5.48 -3.84 5.15
CA GLN A 132 -6.71 -4.63 5.12
C GLN A 132 -7.50 -4.29 3.87
N VAL A 133 -7.80 -5.33 3.09
CA VAL A 133 -8.53 -5.22 1.83
C VAL A 133 -9.78 -6.08 1.89
N GLU A 134 -10.85 -5.59 1.30
CA GLU A 134 -12.12 -6.31 1.17
C GLU A 134 -12.44 -6.44 -0.32
N ASP A 135 -12.56 -7.69 -0.80
CA ASP A 135 -12.84 -8.01 -2.20
C ASP A 135 -14.36 -8.15 -2.44
N PHE A 136 -14.80 -7.81 -3.65
CA PHE A 136 -16.19 -7.92 -4.12
C PHE A 136 -16.43 -9.10 -5.05
#